data_AF-T1AZ26-F1
#
_entry.id   AF-T1AZ26-F1
#
_cell.length_a   1.000
_cell.length_b   1.000
_cell.length_c   1.000
_cell.angle_alpha   90.00
_cell.angle_beta   90.00
_cell.angle_gamma   90.00
#
_symmetry.space_group_name_H-M   'P 1'
#
loop_
_entity.id
_entity.type
_entity.pdbx_description
1 polymer ?
#
loop_
_entity_poly.entity_id
_entity_poly.type
_entity_poly.pdbx_seq_one_letter_code
_entity_poly.pdbx_strand_id
1 'polypeptide(L)'
;RSGLDLARAIRMGANAGGFARSLLDGADTSFENLDANIRTIIRELKTAMLLTGSREIKELKNRKAIIHGELKEWMEQYAGKS
;
A
#
# COMPACT_ATOMS: atom_id res chain seq x y z
N ARG A 1 9.66 1.34 2.52
CA ARG A 1 8.30 0.93 2.07
C ARG A 1 7.34 1.39 3.16
N SER A 2 6.25 2.07 2.80
CA SER A 2 5.37 2.79 3.74
C SER A 2 3.93 2.25 3.70
N GLY A 3 3.06 2.72 4.61
CA GLY A 3 1.63 2.46 4.56
C GLY A 3 0.95 3.04 3.31
N LEU A 4 1.53 4.06 2.69
CA LEU A 4 1.07 4.57 1.40
C LEU A 4 1.35 3.57 0.27
N ASP A 5 2.49 2.87 0.30
CA ASP A 5 2.79 1.79 -0.66
C ASP A 5 1.78 0.64 -0.51
N LEU A 6 1.41 0.30 0.73
CA LEU A 6 0.35 -0.69 1.01
C LEU A 6 -1.00 -0.22 0.47
N ALA A 7 -1.35 1.06 0.65
CA ALA A 7 -2.58 1.62 0.11
C ALA A 7 -2.64 1.50 -1.43
N ARG A 8 -1.52 1.78 -2.12
CA ARG A 8 -1.38 1.59 -3.57
C ARG A 8 -1.55 0.12 -3.95
N ALA A 9 -0.89 -0.81 -3.26
CA ALA A 9 -1.00 -2.24 -3.54
C ALA A 9 -2.45 -2.74 -3.43
N ILE A 10 -3.15 -2.38 -2.34
CA ILE A 10 -4.56 -2.69 -2.13
C ILE A 10 -5.40 -2.10 -3.27
N ARG A 11 -5.20 -0.82 -3.57
CA ARG A 11 -5.90 -0.13 -4.66
C ARG A 11 -5.66 -0.81 -6.01
N MET A 12 -4.47 -1.31 -6.27
CA MET A 12 -4.12 -2.01 -7.50
C MET A 12 -4.71 -3.43 -7.60
N GLY A 13 -5.35 -3.93 -6.54
CA GLY A 13 -6.06 -5.21 -6.56
C GLY A 13 -5.67 -6.17 -5.43
N ALA A 14 -4.63 -5.88 -4.65
CA ALA A 14 -4.16 -6.77 -3.60
C ALA A 14 -5.18 -6.91 -2.45
N ASN A 15 -5.19 -8.08 -1.81
CA ASN A 15 -5.98 -8.32 -0.59
C ASN A 15 -5.20 -8.01 0.69
N ALA A 16 -3.87 -8.08 0.63
CA ALA A 16 -2.95 -7.79 1.73
C ALA A 16 -1.60 -7.32 1.15
N GLY A 17 -0.73 -6.76 2.00
CA GLY A 17 0.66 -6.48 1.66
C GLY A 17 1.62 -6.98 2.73
N GLY A 18 2.83 -7.33 2.30
CA GLY A 18 3.88 -7.86 3.17
C GLY A 18 5.04 -6.89 3.32
N PHE A 19 5.65 -6.88 4.51
CA PHE A 19 6.84 -6.09 4.82
C PHE A 19 7.89 -7.04 5.40
N ALA A 20 9.08 -7.08 4.77
CA ALA A 20 10.21 -7.87 5.24
C ALA A 20 11.31 -6.94 5.75
N ARG A 21 12.17 -6.45 4.85
CA ARG A 21 13.34 -5.62 5.18
C ARG A 21 13.05 -4.48 6.16
N SER A 22 12.00 -3.69 5.90
CA SER A 22 11.64 -2.54 6.76
C SER A 22 11.20 -2.91 8.17
N LEU A 23 10.74 -4.14 8.40
CA LEU A 23 10.43 -4.64 9.74
C LEU A 23 11.64 -5.32 10.38
N LEU A 24 12.45 -6.04 9.59
CA LEU A 24 13.70 -6.65 10.06
C LEU A 24 14.66 -5.61 10.64
N ASP A 25 14.88 -4.50 9.93
CA ASP A 25 15.79 -3.43 10.39
C ASP A 25 15.36 -2.86 11.77
N GLY A 26 14.04 -2.79 12.04
CA GLY A 26 13.50 -2.36 13.34
C GLY A 26 13.59 -3.43 14.42
N ALA A 27 13.32 -4.69 14.06
CA ALA A 27 13.38 -5.84 14.94
C ALA A 27 14.81 -6.13 15.43
N ASP A 28 15.81 -5.92 14.57
CA ASP A 28 17.22 -6.06 14.93
C ASP A 28 17.66 -5.06 16.00
N THR A 29 16.92 -3.95 16.16
CA THR A 29 17.21 -2.92 17.16
C THR A 29 16.48 -3.17 18.48
N SER A 30 15.15 -3.25 18.46
CA SER A 30 14.34 -3.58 19.65
C SER A 30 12.88 -3.88 19.29
N PHE A 31 12.15 -4.46 20.25
CA PHE A 31 10.70 -4.67 20.11
C PHE A 31 9.93 -3.35 19.96
N GLU A 32 10.31 -2.33 20.72
CA GLU A 32 9.67 -1.01 20.70
C GLU A 32 9.83 -0.33 19.33
N ASN A 33 11.00 -0.46 18.71
CA ASN A 33 11.24 0.05 17.37
C ASN A 33 10.41 -0.70 16.32
N LEU A 34 10.29 -2.02 16.45
CA LEU A 34 9.42 -2.81 15.59
C LEU A 34 7.95 -2.38 15.73
N ASP A 35 7.45 -2.22 16.96
CA ASP A 35 6.08 -1.75 17.24
C ASP A 35 5.85 -0.33 16.68
N ALA A 36 6.81 0.58 16.85
CA ALA A 36 6.75 1.92 16.29
C ALA A 36 6.69 1.92 14.75
N ASN A 37 7.46 1.05 14.10
CA ASN A 37 7.44 0.89 12.65
C ASN A 37 6.07 0.38 12.16
N ILE A 38 5.52 -0.64 12.81
CA ILE A 38 4.20 -1.19 12.49
C ILE A 38 3.11 -0.12 12.67
N ARG A 39 3.13 0.62 13.78
CA ARG A 39 2.18 1.72 14.02
C ARG A 39 2.28 2.82 12.98
N THR A 40 3.48 3.13 12.52
CA THR A 40 3.71 4.12 11.46
C THR A 40 3.07 3.69 10.15
N ILE A 41 3.33 2.44 9.72
CA ILE A 41 2.70 1.85 8.52
C ILE A 41 1.16 1.90 8.62
N ILE A 42 0.60 1.52 9.78
CA ILE A 42 -0.85 1.55 10.00
C ILE A 42 -1.40 2.98 9.93
N ARG A 43 -0.70 3.95 10.52
CA ARG A 43 -1.10 5.36 10.51
C ARG A 43 -1.12 5.91 9.09
N GLU A 44 -0.07 5.67 8.32
CA GLU A 44 0.04 6.12 6.93
C GLU A 44 -1.06 5.51 6.04
N LEU A 45 -1.36 4.22 6.21
CA LEU A 45 -2.48 3.57 5.53
C LEU A 45 -3.81 4.25 5.88
N LYS A 46 -4.07 4.49 7.18
CA LYS A 46 -5.30 5.19 7.63
C LYS A 46 -5.38 6.61 7.09
N THR A 47 -4.26 7.32 7.00
CA THR A 47 -4.21 8.65 6.38
C THR A 47 -4.55 8.59 4.90
N ALA A 48 -3.99 7.65 4.14
CA ALA A 48 -4.35 7.46 2.73
C ALA A 48 -5.82 7.09 2.55
N MET A 49 -6.37 6.25 3.43
CA MET A 49 -7.79 5.91 3.46
C MET A 49 -8.66 7.15 3.73
N LEU A 50 -8.31 7.96 4.74
CA LEU A 50 -9.02 9.20 5.06
C LEU A 50 -9.05 10.17 3.88
N LEU A 51 -7.88 10.44 3.28
CA LEU A 51 -7.73 11.38 2.16
C LEU A 51 -8.43 10.92 0.87
N THR A 52 -8.74 9.62 0.77
CA THR A 52 -9.49 9.05 -0.35
C THR A 52 -10.96 8.78 -0.01
N GLY A 53 -11.42 9.17 1.19
CA GLY A 53 -12.78 8.96 1.67
C GLY A 53 -13.14 7.50 1.91
N SER A 54 -12.18 6.64 2.20
CA SER A 54 -12.36 5.20 2.39
C SER A 54 -12.44 4.86 3.88
N ARG A 55 -13.59 4.35 4.35
CA ARG A 55 -13.78 3.92 5.74
C ARG A 55 -13.28 2.50 6.00
N GLU A 56 -13.32 1.66 4.97
CA GLU A 56 -12.89 0.26 5.01
C GLU A 56 -11.91 -0.07 3.88
N ILE A 57 -11.06 -1.08 4.07
CA ILE A 57 -10.06 -1.53 3.06
C ILE A 57 -10.72 -1.88 1.72
N LYS A 58 -11.92 -2.48 1.76
CA LYS A 58 -12.71 -2.82 0.57
C LYS A 58 -13.11 -1.59 -0.24
N GLU A 59 -13.33 -0.45 0.41
CA GLU A 59 -13.68 0.80 -0.26
C GLU A 59 -12.44 1.39 -0.96
N LEU A 60 -11.28 1.34 -0.29
CA LEU A 60 -10.00 1.81 -0.85
C LEU A 60 -9.66 1.09 -2.16
N LYS A 61 -9.93 -0.23 -2.24
CA LYS A 61 -9.72 -1.04 -3.44
C LYS A 61 -10.45 -0.49 -4.69
N ASN A 62 -11.59 0.17 -4.49
CA ASN A 62 -12.47 0.65 -5.56
C ASN A 62 -12.37 2.18 -5.81
N ARG A 63 -11.50 2.92 -5.11
CA ARG A 63 -11.37 4.37 -5.30
C ARG A 63 -10.83 4.73 -6.68
N LYS A 64 -10.85 5.99 -7.11
CA LYS A 64 -10.16 6.37 -8.35
C LYS A 64 -8.65 6.39 -8.13
N ALA A 65 -7.88 5.97 -9.13
CA ALA A 65 -6.43 6.07 -9.14
C ALA A 65 -5.98 6.52 -10.53
N ILE A 66 -4.88 7.27 -10.57
CA ILE A 66 -4.21 7.66 -11.80
C ILE A 66 -2.98 6.77 -11.94
N ILE A 67 -2.88 6.07 -13.07
CA ILE A 67 -1.74 5.23 -13.43
C ILE A 67 -1.08 5.88 -14.64
N HIS A 68 0.23 6.09 -14.58
CA HIS A 68 1.00 6.78 -15.62
C HIS A 68 2.39 6.14 -15.79
N GLY A 69 3.11 6.53 -16.84
CA GLY A 69 4.45 6.03 -17.16
C GLY A 69 4.48 4.56 -17.56
N GLU A 70 5.61 3.89 -17.32
CA GLU A 70 5.87 2.50 -17.73
C GLU A 70 4.78 1.51 -17.26
N LEU A 71 4.23 1.69 -16.05
CA LEU A 71 3.18 0.83 -15.53
C LEU A 71 1.88 0.95 -16.35
N LYS A 72 1.55 2.16 -16.82
CA LYS A 72 0.37 2.37 -17.68
C LYS A 72 0.57 1.67 -19.02
N GLU A 73 1.74 1.88 -19.64
CA GLU A 73 2.10 1.28 -20.94
C GLU A 73 2.03 -0.25 -20.87
N TRP A 74 2.57 -0.84 -19.81
CA TRP A 74 2.47 -2.28 -19.55
C TRP A 74 1.02 -2.72 -19.44
N MET A 75 0.20 -2.05 -18.63
CA MET A 75 -1.21 -2.43 -18.46
C MET A 75 -1.99 -2.36 -19.77
N GLU A 76 -1.78 -1.34 -20.60
CA GLU A 76 -2.44 -1.20 -21.90
C GLU A 76 -2.04 -2.33 -22.87
N GLN A 77 -0.75 -2.70 -22.89
CA GLN A 77 -0.24 -3.78 -23.73
C GLN A 77 -0.85 -5.15 -23.40
N TYR A 78 -1.12 -5.42 -22.12
CA TYR A 78 -1.72 -6.69 -21.68
C TYR A 78 -3.26 -6.66 -21.65
N ALA A 79 -3.88 -5.51 -21.38
CA ALA A 79 -5.33 -5.36 -21.40
C ALA A 79 -5.92 -5.48 -22.81
N GLY A 80 -5.17 -5.10 -23.85
CA GLY A 80 -5.57 -5.27 -25.25
C GLY A 80 -5.48 -6.70 -25.80
N LYS A 81 -5.12 -7.69 -24.97
CA LYS A 81 -5.01 -9.12 -25.35
C LYS A 81 -6.11 -10.01 -24.74
N SER A 82 -7.15 -9.41 -24.15
CA SER A 82 -8.33 -10.11 -23.61
C SER A 82 -9.56 -9.90 -24.48
#